data_AF-A0A972RSK5-F1
#
_entry.id   AF-A0A972RSK5-F1
#
_cell.length_a   1.000
_cell.length_b   1.000
_cell.length_c   1.000
_cell.angle_alpha   90.00
_cell.angle_beta   90.00
_cell.angle_gamma   90.00
#
_symmetry.space_group_name_H-M   'P 1'
#
loop_
_entity.id
_entity.type
_entity.pdbx_description
1 polymer ?
#
loop_
_entity_poly.entity_id
_entity_poly.type
_entity_poly.pdbx_seq_one_letter_code
_entity_poly.pdbx_strand_id
1 'polypeptide(L)'
;MTGEVPLGPPRLPRPEPSPASRGWGKGLAWGCGGLSVLGGLVALGAMLFFVIRGARPPMGSATRPESRPESGSTTAVRDRVAAAPIPTPWDAHATLVLTDAFNQRYLPDEASASEAMYYQRGTYHLVLHEADRLLAALYAEHPYPQVYLQVAARWVSSDTPSDGSLGFVCGFRSDDAGDTYITLEVGLDGFAGVWYYQDDTLLDGDWRPLPESLTQALQRGDWVVLNGLCTSQHVVLYLNGQVIYEDLAPWVEPDGAPGLLIATFDEPELHVAFDDFRLWSLR
;
A
#
# COMPACT_ATOMS: atom_id res chain seq x y z
N MET A 1 -27.97 34.45 38.76
CA MET A 1 -27.55 33.04 38.62
C MET A 1 -26.65 32.96 37.39
N THR A 2 -25.35 33.12 37.59
CA THR A 2 -24.33 33.02 36.54
C THR A 2 -23.64 31.68 36.75
N GLY A 3 -23.95 30.70 35.89
CA GLY A 3 -23.34 29.38 35.93
C GLY A 3 -21.94 29.43 35.33
N GLU A 4 -20.93 29.06 36.13
CA GLU A 4 -19.58 28.81 35.63
C GLU A 4 -19.56 27.50 34.83
N VAL A 5 -18.98 27.57 33.63
CA VAL A 5 -18.70 26.41 32.78
C VAL A 5 -17.42 25.76 33.30
N PRO A 6 -17.38 24.44 33.56
CA PRO A 6 -16.17 23.78 34.02
C PRO A 6 -15.14 23.75 32.90
N LEU A 7 -13.95 24.29 33.18
CA LEU A 7 -12.78 24.18 32.30
C LEU A 7 -12.35 22.71 32.25
N GLY A 8 -12.33 22.15 31.04
CA GLY A 8 -11.81 20.81 30.78
C GLY A 8 -10.31 20.69 31.10
N PRO A 9 -9.81 19.45 31.26
CA PRO A 9 -8.42 19.23 31.62
C PRO A 9 -7.45 19.81 30.57
N PRO A 10 -6.26 20.27 31.00
CA PRO A 10 -5.26 20.82 30.09
C PRO A 10 -4.84 19.77 29.06
N ARG A 11 -4.83 20.16 27.78
CA ARG A 11 -4.26 19.34 26.71
C ARG A 11 -2.76 19.18 26.98
N LEU A 12 -2.29 17.94 27.02
CA LEU A 12 -0.86 17.65 27.10
C LEU A 12 -0.16 18.18 25.84
N PRO A 13 1.07 18.71 25.95
CA PRO A 13 1.85 19.12 24.79
C PRO A 13 2.09 17.91 23.89
N ARG A 14 1.95 18.11 22.57
CA ARG A 14 2.31 17.09 21.57
C ARG A 14 3.81 16.79 21.71
N PRO A 15 4.22 15.51 21.63
CA PRO A 15 5.64 15.18 21.56
C PRO A 15 6.25 15.84 20.32
N GLU A 16 7.37 16.53 20.51
CA GLU A 16 8.19 16.99 19.39
C GLU A 16 8.73 15.78 18.64
N PRO A 17 8.77 15.81 17.30
CA PRO A 17 9.31 14.71 16.51
C PRO A 17 10.79 14.47 16.86
N SER A 18 11.11 13.18 17.03
CA SER A 18 12.47 12.69 17.29
C SER A 18 13.44 13.14 16.19
N PRO A 19 14.67 13.56 16.52
CA PRO A 19 15.66 14.04 15.55
C PRO A 19 16.22 12.95 14.60
N ALA A 20 15.67 11.73 14.61
CA ALA A 20 16.12 10.61 13.79
C ALA A 20 15.54 10.56 12.35
N SER A 21 14.61 11.44 11.98
CA SER A 21 14.01 11.49 10.62
C SER A 21 14.53 12.63 9.72
N ARG A 22 15.78 13.10 9.92
CA ARG A 22 16.33 14.18 9.09
C ARG A 22 16.89 13.68 7.76
N GLY A 23 16.19 14.09 6.70
CA GLY A 23 16.44 13.82 5.29
C GLY A 23 15.31 12.90 4.88
N TRP A 24 14.26 13.34 4.20
CA TRP A 24 14.24 14.07 2.94
C TRP A 24 13.24 15.24 3.00
N GLY A 25 13.70 16.43 2.62
CA GLY A 25 12.88 17.65 2.68
C GLY A 25 13.71 18.88 2.38
N LYS A 26 14.12 19.07 1.13
CA LYS A 26 14.68 20.35 0.68
C LYS A 26 13.53 21.23 0.20
N GLY A 27 13.13 22.16 1.06
CA GLY A 27 12.30 23.30 0.68
C GLY A 27 13.01 24.17 -0.36
N LEU A 28 12.33 24.42 -1.47
CA LEU A 28 12.65 25.51 -2.40
C LEU A 28 12.14 26.83 -1.81
N ALA A 29 13.05 27.62 -1.25
CA ALA A 29 12.83 29.05 -1.06
C ALA A 29 13.42 29.78 -2.27
N TRP A 30 12.57 30.51 -3.00
CA TRP A 30 12.99 31.44 -4.04
C TRP A 30 13.76 32.61 -3.42
N GLY A 31 15.03 32.74 -3.77
CA GLY A 31 15.85 33.92 -3.53
C GLY A 31 16.18 34.62 -4.84
N CYS A 32 15.79 35.89 -4.97
CA CYS A 32 16.29 36.78 -6.02
C CYS A 32 17.77 37.12 -5.79
N GLY A 33 18.59 36.88 -6.81
CA GLY A 33 19.75 37.71 -7.15
C GLY A 33 21.11 37.34 -6.55
N GLY A 34 22.05 36.96 -7.42
CA GLY A 34 23.48 37.01 -7.11
C GLY A 34 24.31 35.96 -7.87
N LEU A 35 24.98 36.39 -8.94
CA LEU A 35 26.04 35.65 -9.63
C LEU A 35 27.10 35.12 -8.64
N SER A 36 27.51 33.85 -8.78
CA SER A 36 28.93 33.41 -8.81
C SER A 36 29.09 31.88 -9.01
N VAL A 37 29.74 31.53 -10.14
CA VAL A 37 30.85 30.56 -10.32
C VAL A 37 30.77 29.14 -9.72
N LEU A 38 30.71 28.16 -10.65
CA LEU A 38 31.30 26.80 -10.69
C LEU A 38 31.40 25.97 -9.39
N GLY A 39 30.64 24.87 -9.36
CA GLY A 39 30.85 23.73 -8.47
C GLY A 39 29.73 22.71 -8.62
N GLY A 40 29.88 21.77 -9.57
CA GLY A 40 28.89 20.74 -9.85
C GLY A 40 28.69 19.79 -8.68
N LEU A 41 27.47 19.72 -8.17
CA LEU A 41 26.94 18.58 -7.44
C LEU A 41 25.51 18.37 -7.95
N VAL A 42 25.34 17.37 -8.81
CA VAL A 42 24.02 16.90 -9.23
C VAL A 42 23.47 16.07 -8.08
N ALA A 43 22.64 16.67 -7.23
CA ALA A 43 21.74 15.93 -6.37
C ALA A 43 20.51 15.57 -7.20
N LEU A 44 20.50 14.36 -7.77
CA LEU A 44 19.28 13.73 -8.28
C LEU A 44 18.36 13.50 -7.08
N GLY A 45 17.36 14.35 -6.91
CA GLY A 45 16.18 13.97 -6.15
C GLY A 45 15.39 13.00 -7.02
N ALA A 46 15.29 11.75 -6.59
CA ALA A 46 14.38 10.79 -7.20
C ALA A 46 12.95 11.32 -7.03
N MET A 47 12.32 11.74 -8.13
CA MET A 47 10.87 11.88 -8.21
C MET A 47 10.33 10.48 -8.48
N LEU A 48 9.54 9.93 -7.55
CA LEU A 48 8.64 8.82 -7.86
C LEU A 48 7.71 9.31 -8.98
N PHE A 49 7.70 8.65 -10.15
CA PHE A 49 6.64 8.89 -11.14
C PHE A 49 5.55 7.82 -10.97
N PHE A 50 4.30 8.27 -10.96
CA PHE A 50 3.13 7.45 -10.76
C PHE A 50 2.47 7.10 -12.11
N VAL A 51 2.03 5.86 -12.25
CA VAL A 51 1.12 5.43 -13.32
C VAL A 51 -0.05 4.71 -12.66
N ILE A 52 -1.22 5.34 -12.66
CA ILE A 52 -2.45 4.77 -12.12
C ILE A 52 -3.47 4.69 -13.25
N ARG A 53 -3.97 3.49 -13.54
CA ARG A 53 -4.87 3.24 -14.68
C ARG A 53 -6.18 2.58 -14.23
N GLY A 54 -7.28 3.27 -14.52
CA GLY A 54 -8.62 2.67 -14.54
C GLY A 54 -8.88 1.97 -15.88
N ALA A 55 -9.70 0.91 -15.86
CA ALA A 55 -9.96 0.03 -16.99
C ALA A 55 -10.27 0.78 -18.31
N ARG A 56 -9.42 0.58 -19.33
CA ARG A 56 -9.63 0.98 -20.73
C ARG A 56 -9.42 -0.22 -21.68
N PRO A 57 -10.00 -0.22 -22.91
CA PRO A 57 -10.11 -1.43 -23.74
C PRO A 57 -8.75 -1.91 -24.31
N PRO A 58 -8.65 -3.20 -24.70
CA PRO A 58 -7.37 -3.89 -24.82
C PRO A 58 -6.58 -3.50 -26.08
N MET A 59 -5.28 -3.28 -25.92
CA MET A 59 -4.29 -3.23 -27.00
C MET A 59 -3.19 -4.28 -26.76
N GLY A 60 -2.85 -5.01 -27.84
CA GLY A 60 -1.53 -5.62 -28.12
C GLY A 60 -0.98 -6.68 -27.16
N SER A 61 -0.88 -7.92 -27.63
CA SER A 61 -0.30 -9.06 -26.88
C SER A 61 1.22 -8.90 -26.65
N ALA A 62 1.63 -8.63 -25.40
CA ALA A 62 3.01 -8.82 -24.95
C ALA A 62 3.30 -10.31 -24.66
N THR A 63 4.52 -10.77 -24.94
CA THR A 63 4.98 -12.15 -24.73
C THR A 63 5.20 -12.44 -23.24
N ARG A 64 4.55 -13.51 -22.76
CA ARG A 64 4.47 -13.91 -21.33
C ARG A 64 5.73 -14.67 -20.87
N PRO A 65 6.30 -14.37 -19.68
CA PRO A 65 7.42 -15.13 -19.11
C PRO A 65 7.04 -16.56 -18.69
N GLU A 66 8.01 -17.47 -18.77
CA GLU A 66 7.87 -18.92 -18.55
C GLU A 66 7.97 -19.29 -17.05
N SER A 67 7.00 -20.05 -16.53
CA SER A 67 6.77 -20.23 -15.07
C SER A 67 7.53 -21.43 -14.45
N ARG A 68 8.15 -21.23 -13.28
CA ARG A 68 8.67 -22.29 -12.38
C ARG A 68 7.50 -23.04 -11.67
N PRO A 69 7.62 -24.35 -11.35
CA PRO A 69 6.58 -25.08 -10.62
C PRO A 69 6.41 -24.55 -9.18
N GLU A 70 5.17 -24.20 -8.82
CA GLU A 70 4.77 -23.63 -7.53
C GLU A 70 4.63 -24.72 -6.47
N SER A 71 5.42 -24.64 -5.39
CA SER A 71 5.51 -25.69 -4.36
C SER A 71 4.49 -25.53 -3.20
N GLY A 72 3.39 -24.78 -3.38
CA GLY A 72 2.39 -24.57 -2.33
C GLY A 72 0.96 -24.81 -2.83
N SER A 73 0.16 -25.59 -2.11
CA SER A 73 -1.26 -25.76 -2.40
C SER A 73 -1.99 -24.44 -2.10
N THR A 74 -2.55 -23.81 -3.14
CA THR A 74 -3.40 -22.61 -3.03
C THR A 74 -4.60 -22.84 -2.11
N THR A 75 -5.08 -24.08 -1.98
CA THR A 75 -6.18 -24.44 -1.06
C THR A 75 -5.86 -24.11 0.40
N ALA A 76 -4.67 -24.47 0.88
CA ALA A 76 -4.29 -24.23 2.28
C ALA A 76 -4.10 -22.73 2.59
N VAL A 77 -3.89 -21.90 1.57
CA VAL A 77 -3.80 -20.44 1.70
C VAL A 77 -5.19 -19.84 1.80
N ARG A 78 -6.10 -20.26 0.92
CA ARG A 78 -7.51 -19.87 0.95
C ARG A 78 -8.16 -20.23 2.27
N ASP A 79 -7.85 -21.41 2.80
CA ASP A 79 -8.35 -21.82 4.12
C ASP A 79 -7.85 -20.87 5.23
N ARG A 80 -6.60 -20.38 5.14
CA ARG A 80 -6.04 -19.41 6.09
C ARG A 80 -6.67 -18.03 5.98
N VAL A 81 -6.90 -17.53 4.76
CA VAL A 81 -7.64 -16.28 4.53
C VAL A 81 -9.06 -16.40 5.07
N ALA A 82 -9.75 -17.48 4.73
CA ALA A 82 -11.11 -17.74 5.20
C ALA A 82 -11.22 -17.87 6.73
N ALA A 83 -10.18 -18.38 7.38
CA ALA A 83 -10.14 -18.57 8.83
C ALA A 83 -9.64 -17.34 9.60
N ALA A 84 -9.05 -16.34 8.94
CA ALA A 84 -8.53 -15.15 9.62
C ALA A 84 -9.72 -14.29 10.12
N PRO A 85 -9.88 -14.13 11.44
CA PRO A 85 -11.00 -13.38 11.99
C PRO A 85 -10.86 -11.90 11.65
N ILE A 86 -11.99 -11.26 11.36
CA ILE A 86 -12.05 -9.80 11.36
C ILE A 86 -11.83 -9.36 12.81
N PRO A 87 -10.99 -8.34 13.08
CA PRO A 87 -10.79 -7.86 14.43
C PRO A 87 -12.08 -7.23 14.99
N THR A 88 -12.63 -7.82 16.07
CA THR A 88 -13.60 -7.13 16.95
C THR A 88 -12.97 -5.86 17.51
N PRO A 89 -13.61 -4.67 17.47
CA PRO A 89 -15.06 -4.42 17.49
C PRO A 89 -15.74 -4.17 16.14
N TRP A 90 -15.02 -4.27 15.01
CA TRP A 90 -15.53 -3.82 13.71
C TRP A 90 -16.59 -4.75 13.09
N ASP A 91 -16.65 -6.00 13.55
CA ASP A 91 -17.59 -7.03 13.09
C ASP A 91 -19.06 -6.60 13.13
N ALA A 92 -19.45 -5.77 14.10
CA ALA A 92 -20.85 -5.36 14.27
C ALA A 92 -21.37 -4.46 13.14
N HIS A 93 -20.48 -3.83 12.37
CA HIS A 93 -20.83 -2.86 11.32
C HIS A 93 -20.18 -3.17 9.96
N ALA A 94 -19.43 -4.27 9.85
CA ALA A 94 -18.78 -4.67 8.62
C ALA A 94 -19.77 -5.39 7.68
N THR A 95 -19.89 -4.90 6.45
CA THR A 95 -20.61 -5.59 5.36
C THR A 95 -19.60 -6.07 4.33
N LEU A 96 -19.51 -7.39 4.10
CA LEU A 96 -18.72 -7.94 2.99
C LEU A 96 -19.34 -7.46 1.67
N VAL A 97 -18.59 -6.67 0.90
CA VAL A 97 -19.07 -6.09 -0.37
C VAL A 97 -18.44 -6.73 -1.58
N LEU A 98 -17.24 -7.31 -1.43
CA LEU A 98 -16.53 -7.95 -2.54
C LEU A 98 -15.70 -9.13 -2.05
N THR A 99 -15.69 -10.19 -2.85
CA THR A 99 -14.78 -11.33 -2.74
C THR A 99 -14.28 -11.65 -4.14
N ASP A 100 -12.96 -11.64 -4.32
CA ASP A 100 -12.31 -11.97 -5.57
C ASP A 100 -11.30 -13.10 -5.35
N ALA A 101 -11.67 -14.31 -5.78
CA ALA A 101 -10.78 -15.48 -5.81
C ALA A 101 -9.88 -15.50 -7.07
N PHE A 102 -9.80 -14.36 -7.78
CA PHE A 102 -9.11 -14.11 -9.04
C PHE A 102 -9.40 -15.13 -10.14
N ASN A 103 -10.64 -15.63 -10.15
CA ASN A 103 -11.20 -16.46 -11.21
C ASN A 103 -12.13 -15.67 -12.15
N GLN A 104 -12.35 -14.39 -11.85
CA GLN A 104 -13.12 -13.42 -12.62
C GLN A 104 -12.26 -12.16 -12.80
N ARG A 105 -12.54 -11.37 -13.84
CA ARG A 105 -11.76 -10.18 -14.21
C ARG A 105 -12.42 -8.93 -13.62
N TYR A 106 -12.08 -8.60 -12.39
CA TYR A 106 -12.47 -7.36 -11.72
C TYR A 106 -11.42 -6.26 -11.83
N LEU A 107 -10.14 -6.65 -11.92
CA LEU A 107 -8.99 -5.76 -12.00
C LEU A 107 -8.46 -5.66 -13.45
N PRO A 108 -7.67 -4.62 -13.76
CA PRO A 108 -7.04 -4.46 -15.07
C PRO A 108 -6.16 -5.67 -15.48
N ASP A 109 -6.05 -5.90 -16.77
CA ASP A 109 -5.15 -6.89 -17.37
C ASP A 109 -4.35 -6.18 -18.46
N GLU A 110 -3.21 -5.62 -18.07
CA GLU A 110 -2.39 -4.71 -18.87
C GLU A 110 -0.90 -5.06 -18.74
N ALA A 111 -0.13 -4.82 -19.80
CA ALA A 111 1.32 -4.97 -19.75
C ALA A 111 1.98 -3.86 -20.56
N SER A 112 3.13 -3.41 -20.07
CA SER A 112 4.02 -2.47 -20.74
C SER A 112 5.47 -2.96 -20.61
N ALA A 113 6.43 -2.12 -21.01
CA ALA A 113 7.84 -2.43 -20.82
C ALA A 113 8.30 -2.28 -19.36
N SER A 114 7.60 -1.45 -18.56
CA SER A 114 7.99 -1.11 -17.18
C SER A 114 7.16 -1.83 -16.12
N GLU A 115 5.99 -2.34 -16.47
CA GLU A 115 5.03 -2.92 -15.52
C GLU A 115 4.07 -3.91 -16.18
N ALA A 116 3.48 -4.80 -15.37
CA ALA A 116 2.39 -5.67 -15.80
C ALA A 116 1.40 -5.98 -14.68
N MET A 117 0.15 -6.17 -15.07
CA MET A 117 -1.00 -6.54 -14.27
C MET A 117 -1.74 -7.65 -14.98
N TYR A 118 -1.86 -8.85 -14.39
CA TYR A 118 -2.51 -9.95 -15.10
C TYR A 118 -3.01 -11.07 -14.19
N TYR A 119 -3.93 -11.86 -14.74
CA TYR A 119 -4.42 -13.09 -14.13
C TYR A 119 -3.60 -14.32 -14.58
N GLN A 120 -3.20 -15.16 -13.64
CA GLN A 120 -2.54 -16.43 -13.93
C GLN A 120 -2.97 -17.49 -12.91
N ARG A 121 -3.44 -18.65 -13.37
CA ARG A 121 -3.72 -19.82 -12.50
C ARG A 121 -4.60 -19.53 -11.26
N GLY A 122 -5.51 -18.57 -11.36
CA GLY A 122 -6.40 -18.19 -10.25
C GLY A 122 -5.76 -17.26 -9.22
N THR A 123 -4.64 -16.62 -9.56
CA THR A 123 -4.03 -15.53 -8.80
C THR A 123 -3.92 -14.28 -9.68
N TYR A 124 -3.89 -13.12 -9.03
CA TYR A 124 -3.64 -11.85 -9.69
C TYR A 124 -2.20 -11.41 -9.45
N HIS A 125 -1.54 -10.93 -10.49
CA HIS A 125 -0.12 -10.61 -10.46
C HIS A 125 0.09 -9.14 -10.74
N LEU A 126 0.97 -8.54 -9.93
CA LEU A 126 1.55 -7.22 -10.17
C LEU A 126 3.05 -7.40 -10.41
N VAL A 127 3.57 -6.72 -11.43
CA VAL A 127 4.98 -6.75 -11.82
C VAL A 127 5.48 -5.33 -12.06
N LEU A 128 6.62 -4.99 -11.49
CA LEU A 128 7.38 -3.76 -11.72
C LEU A 128 8.80 -4.10 -12.19
N HIS A 129 9.24 -3.53 -13.29
CA HIS A 129 10.58 -3.73 -13.87
C HIS A 129 11.54 -2.57 -13.58
N GLU A 130 11.06 -1.48 -12.99
CA GLU A 130 11.85 -0.28 -12.68
C GLU A 130 11.94 -0.06 -11.17
N ALA A 131 13.02 0.59 -10.74
CA ALA A 131 13.20 1.13 -9.40
C ALA A 131 12.38 2.42 -9.21
N ASP A 132 12.14 2.83 -7.97
CA ASP A 132 11.40 4.04 -7.60
C ASP A 132 9.99 4.10 -8.24
N ARG A 133 9.26 2.99 -8.16
CA ARG A 133 7.91 2.86 -8.73
C ARG A 133 6.91 2.36 -7.73
N LEU A 134 5.67 2.81 -7.91
CA LEU A 134 4.49 2.31 -7.23
C LEU A 134 3.47 1.92 -8.29
N LEU A 135 2.92 0.71 -8.15
CA LEU A 135 1.85 0.20 -9.01
C LEU A 135 0.67 -0.22 -8.14
N ALA A 136 -0.51 0.31 -8.47
CA ALA A 136 -1.76 -0.02 -7.80
C ALA A 136 -2.81 -0.56 -8.77
N ALA A 137 -3.48 -1.65 -8.37
CA ALA A 137 -4.66 -2.16 -9.05
C ALA A 137 -5.90 -1.87 -8.20
N LEU A 138 -6.77 -1.00 -8.71
CA LEU A 138 -7.88 -0.42 -7.96
C LEU A 138 -9.23 -1.08 -8.29
N TYR A 139 -10.03 -1.32 -7.27
CA TYR A 139 -11.44 -1.67 -7.40
C TYR A 139 -12.30 -0.40 -7.51
N ALA A 140 -12.21 0.26 -8.66
CA ALA A 140 -12.70 1.62 -8.87
C ALA A 140 -14.24 1.79 -8.97
N GLU A 141 -15.03 0.71 -8.88
CA GLU A 141 -16.48 0.79 -9.13
C GLU A 141 -17.21 1.64 -8.08
N HIS A 142 -16.73 1.68 -6.83
CA HIS A 142 -17.36 2.43 -5.75
C HIS A 142 -16.32 3.02 -4.78
N PRO A 143 -16.47 4.30 -4.37
CA PRO A 143 -15.72 4.83 -3.25
C PRO A 143 -16.21 4.20 -1.94
N TYR A 144 -15.28 3.83 -1.07
CA TYR A 144 -15.59 3.29 0.25
C TYR A 144 -14.90 4.13 1.32
N PRO A 145 -15.64 4.87 2.17
CA PRO A 145 -15.06 5.79 3.16
C PRO A 145 -14.32 5.08 4.29
N GLN A 146 -14.74 3.86 4.61
CA GLN A 146 -14.13 3.05 5.65
C GLN A 146 -14.14 1.60 5.21
N VAL A 147 -12.97 0.98 5.21
CA VAL A 147 -12.78 -0.36 4.67
C VAL A 147 -11.95 -1.23 5.60
N TYR A 148 -12.29 -2.52 5.57
CA TYR A 148 -11.39 -3.58 5.97
C TYR A 148 -11.07 -4.41 4.72
N LEU A 149 -9.78 -4.67 4.51
CA LEU A 149 -9.22 -5.35 3.35
C LEU A 149 -8.50 -6.60 3.83
N GLN A 150 -8.59 -7.69 3.07
CA GLN A 150 -7.84 -8.91 3.33
C GLN A 150 -7.39 -9.52 2.00
N VAL A 151 -6.16 -10.03 1.95
CA VAL A 151 -5.66 -10.76 0.78
C VAL A 151 -4.57 -11.74 1.19
N ALA A 152 -4.45 -12.86 0.49
CA ALA A 152 -3.22 -13.64 0.52
C ALA A 152 -2.24 -13.08 -0.51
N ALA A 153 -0.98 -12.93 -0.13
CA ALA A 153 0.07 -12.46 -1.03
C ALA A 153 1.33 -13.31 -0.90
N ARG A 154 2.13 -13.33 -1.96
CA ARG A 154 3.52 -13.80 -1.93
C ARG A 154 4.34 -13.17 -3.04
N TRP A 155 5.64 -13.19 -2.82
CA TRP A 155 6.66 -12.90 -3.83
C TRP A 155 6.78 -14.09 -4.78
N VAL A 156 6.95 -13.83 -6.08
CA VAL A 156 7.04 -14.85 -7.12
C VAL A 156 8.46 -14.99 -7.67
N SER A 157 9.21 -13.90 -7.75
CA SER A 157 10.58 -13.92 -8.27
C SER A 157 11.52 -14.64 -7.28
N SER A 158 12.41 -15.49 -7.79
CA SER A 158 13.47 -16.07 -6.94
C SER A 158 14.62 -15.10 -6.68
N ASP A 159 14.72 -14.06 -7.51
CA ASP A 159 15.74 -13.02 -7.44
C ASP A 159 15.08 -11.72 -6.94
N THR A 160 14.05 -11.86 -6.08
CA THR A 160 13.25 -10.71 -5.63
C THR A 160 14.17 -9.71 -4.94
N PRO A 161 14.04 -8.42 -5.25
CA PRO A 161 14.88 -7.40 -4.66
C PRO A 161 14.65 -7.33 -3.16
N SER A 162 15.71 -6.98 -2.45
CA SER A 162 15.70 -6.90 -1.00
C SER A 162 14.82 -5.76 -0.46
N ASP A 163 14.44 -4.81 -1.31
CA ASP A 163 13.74 -3.58 -0.95
C ASP A 163 12.38 -3.39 -1.67
N GLY A 164 11.73 -4.46 -2.12
CA GLY A 164 10.36 -4.37 -2.61
C GLY A 164 9.32 -4.34 -1.48
N SER A 165 8.20 -3.62 -1.68
CA SER A 165 7.03 -3.63 -0.81
C SER A 165 5.76 -4.11 -1.51
N LEU A 166 4.81 -4.63 -0.73
CA LEU A 166 3.47 -4.99 -1.19
C LEU A 166 2.44 -4.61 -0.14
N GLY A 167 1.18 -4.43 -0.56
CA GLY A 167 0.12 -4.12 0.38
C GLY A 167 -1.15 -3.58 -0.26
N PHE A 168 -1.71 -2.54 0.34
CA PHE A 168 -3.00 -1.97 -0.02
C PHE A 168 -2.91 -0.48 -0.35
N VAL A 169 -3.82 -0.03 -1.21
CA VAL A 169 -4.24 1.38 -1.30
C VAL A 169 -5.63 1.50 -0.69
N CYS A 170 -5.85 2.55 0.11
CA CYS A 170 -7.16 2.96 0.62
C CYS A 170 -7.48 4.39 0.18
N GLY A 171 -8.77 4.66 -0.04
CA GLY A 171 -9.25 6.02 -0.25
C GLY A 171 -8.75 6.69 -1.53
N PHE A 172 -8.37 5.91 -2.55
CA PHE A 172 -7.79 6.47 -3.77
C PHE A 172 -8.78 7.35 -4.51
N ARG A 173 -8.37 8.60 -4.74
CA ARG A 173 -9.05 9.60 -5.56
C ARG A 173 -8.03 10.30 -6.43
N SER A 174 -8.45 10.62 -7.65
CA SER A 174 -7.65 11.38 -8.61
C SER A 174 -8.53 12.47 -9.19
N ASP A 175 -8.09 13.72 -9.08
CA ASP A 175 -8.76 14.88 -9.66
C ASP A 175 -7.75 15.88 -10.22
N ASP A 176 -8.19 17.10 -10.56
CA ASP A 176 -7.33 18.13 -11.14
C ASP A 176 -6.22 18.62 -10.17
N ALA A 177 -6.35 18.39 -8.86
CA ALA A 177 -5.36 18.78 -7.85
C ALA A 177 -4.25 17.73 -7.67
N GLY A 178 -4.53 16.46 -7.99
CA GLY A 178 -3.59 15.35 -7.91
C GLY A 178 -4.23 14.11 -7.29
N ASP A 179 -3.40 13.14 -6.92
CA ASP A 179 -3.84 11.91 -6.30
C ASP A 179 -3.85 12.03 -4.76
N THR A 180 -4.92 11.52 -4.15
CA THR A 180 -5.10 11.44 -2.69
C THR A 180 -5.37 10.01 -2.29
N TYR A 181 -4.57 9.45 -1.37
CA TYR A 181 -4.70 8.05 -0.93
C TYR A 181 -3.87 7.75 0.33
N ILE A 182 -4.13 6.59 0.92
CA ILE A 182 -3.33 5.99 1.99
C ILE A 182 -2.73 4.68 1.47
N THR A 183 -1.45 4.44 1.70
CA THR A 183 -0.84 3.11 1.46
C THR A 183 -0.54 2.41 2.77
N LEU A 184 -0.71 1.08 2.77
CA LEU A 184 -0.33 0.22 3.89
C LEU A 184 0.53 -0.90 3.32
N GLU A 185 1.80 -0.97 3.73
CA GLU A 185 2.82 -1.72 3.01
C GLU A 185 3.68 -2.58 3.95
N VAL A 186 4.09 -3.75 3.46
CA VAL A 186 5.15 -4.58 4.06
C VAL A 186 6.29 -4.78 3.08
N GLY A 187 7.51 -4.55 3.54
CA GLY A 187 8.75 -4.72 2.79
C GLY A 187 9.43 -6.06 3.06
N LEU A 188 10.22 -6.54 2.08
CA LEU A 188 11.09 -7.71 2.22
C LEU A 188 12.30 -7.48 3.12
N ASP A 189 12.66 -6.22 3.30
CA ASP A 189 13.71 -5.71 4.18
C ASP A 189 13.34 -5.82 5.67
N GLY A 190 12.11 -6.23 5.97
CA GLY A 190 11.63 -6.39 7.34
C GLY A 190 11.05 -5.11 7.93
N PHE A 191 10.54 -4.20 7.10
CA PHE A 191 9.80 -3.02 7.56
C PHE A 191 8.35 -3.05 7.11
N ALA A 192 7.51 -2.31 7.83
CA ALA A 192 6.13 -2.04 7.47
C ALA A 192 5.84 -0.54 7.58
N GLY A 193 5.07 -0.02 6.64
CA GLY A 193 4.88 1.42 6.50
C GLY A 193 3.44 1.78 6.21
N VAL A 194 3.06 2.99 6.63
CA VAL A 194 1.82 3.64 6.21
C VAL A 194 2.16 5.04 5.74
N TRP A 195 1.66 5.39 4.57
CA TRP A 195 1.94 6.68 3.92
C TRP A 195 0.64 7.38 3.57
N TYR A 196 0.62 8.71 3.77
CA TYR A 196 -0.53 9.56 3.53
C TYR A 196 -0.24 10.56 2.42
N TYR A 197 -0.95 10.45 1.30
CA TYR A 197 -0.80 11.35 0.16
C TYR A 197 -2.06 12.19 -0.01
N GLN A 198 -1.87 13.49 -0.23
CA GLN A 198 -2.91 14.44 -0.60
C GLN A 198 -2.41 15.32 -1.73
N ASP A 199 -3.12 15.35 -2.84
CA ASP A 199 -2.81 16.16 -4.02
C ASP A 199 -1.33 15.97 -4.44
N ASP A 200 -0.92 14.70 -4.63
CA ASP A 200 0.44 14.25 -4.93
C ASP A 200 1.52 14.60 -3.88
N THR A 201 1.11 15.17 -2.75
CA THR A 201 2.02 15.57 -1.66
C THR A 201 1.99 14.53 -0.55
N LEU A 202 3.17 14.03 -0.19
CA LEU A 202 3.32 13.23 1.03
C LEU A 202 3.11 14.12 2.26
N LEU A 203 2.07 13.83 3.03
CA LEU A 203 1.73 14.55 4.27
C LEU A 203 2.49 14.00 5.48
N ASP A 204 2.50 12.67 5.61
CA ASP A 204 3.15 11.95 6.69
C ASP A 204 3.38 10.48 6.31
N GLY A 205 4.26 9.82 7.03
CA GLY A 205 4.50 8.40 6.93
C GLY A 205 5.74 7.97 7.71
N ASP A 206 5.75 6.73 8.14
CA ASP A 206 6.86 6.17 8.91
C ASP A 206 7.02 4.67 8.62
N TRP A 207 8.25 4.19 8.77
CA TRP A 207 8.59 2.77 8.70
C TRP A 207 8.77 2.21 10.11
N ARG A 208 8.19 1.04 10.36
CA ARG A 208 8.36 0.29 11.62
C ARG A 208 9.00 -1.07 11.35
N PRO A 209 9.96 -1.51 12.19
CA PRO A 209 10.57 -2.82 12.03
C PRO A 209 9.56 -3.94 12.32
N LEU A 210 9.59 -4.97 11.49
CA LEU A 210 8.82 -6.21 11.67
C LEU A 210 9.52 -7.16 12.65
N PRO A 211 8.76 -7.99 13.37
CA PRO A 211 9.32 -9.16 14.03
C PRO A 211 10.07 -10.06 13.05
N GLU A 212 11.25 -10.53 13.44
CA GLU A 212 12.11 -11.42 12.64
C GLU A 212 11.35 -12.62 12.05
N SER A 213 10.43 -13.22 12.80
CA SER A 213 9.63 -14.36 12.35
C SER A 213 8.73 -14.03 11.15
N LEU A 214 8.23 -12.80 11.07
CA LEU A 214 7.41 -12.33 9.96
C LEU A 214 8.28 -11.96 8.75
N THR A 215 9.41 -11.29 8.98
CA THR A 215 10.41 -10.98 7.95
C THR A 215 10.90 -12.25 7.25
N GLN A 216 11.25 -13.29 8.01
CA GLN A 216 11.69 -14.57 7.44
C GLN A 216 10.58 -15.26 6.63
N ALA A 217 9.30 -15.10 6.99
CA ALA A 217 8.20 -15.65 6.21
C ALA A 217 8.06 -14.96 4.85
N LEU A 218 8.19 -13.63 4.82
CA LEU A 218 8.21 -12.86 3.58
C LEU A 218 9.40 -13.27 2.69
N GLN A 219 10.61 -13.32 3.25
CA GLN A 219 11.84 -13.62 2.52
C GLN A 219 11.91 -15.04 1.94
N ARG A 220 11.17 -16.01 2.52
CA ARG A 220 11.06 -17.35 1.93
C ARG A 220 10.11 -17.43 0.72
N GLY A 221 9.37 -16.36 0.44
CA GLY A 221 8.30 -16.38 -0.57
C GLY A 221 7.10 -17.24 -0.15
N ASP A 222 6.92 -17.44 1.16
CA ASP A 222 5.75 -18.13 1.69
C ASP A 222 4.50 -17.28 1.42
N TRP A 223 3.35 -17.94 1.24
CA TRP A 223 2.08 -17.23 1.28
C TRP A 223 1.82 -16.65 2.66
N VAL A 224 1.58 -15.34 2.69
CA VAL A 224 1.18 -14.58 3.88
C VAL A 224 -0.23 -14.01 3.72
N VAL A 225 -0.88 -13.71 4.83
CA VAL A 225 -2.18 -13.03 4.84
C VAL A 225 -1.99 -11.59 5.32
N LEU A 226 -2.36 -10.63 4.50
CA LEU A 226 -2.38 -9.22 4.84
C LEU A 226 -3.79 -8.80 5.17
N ASN A 227 -3.93 -7.91 6.14
CA ASN A 227 -5.19 -7.23 6.38
C ASN A 227 -4.95 -5.74 6.60
N GLY A 228 -5.80 -4.90 6.06
CA GLY A 228 -5.74 -3.45 6.20
C GLY A 228 -7.05 -2.92 6.74
N LEU A 229 -7.00 -2.11 7.80
CA LEU A 229 -8.13 -1.32 8.28
C LEU A 229 -7.86 0.14 7.91
N CYS A 230 -8.79 0.79 7.23
CA CYS A 230 -8.71 2.20 6.89
C CYS A 230 -10.03 2.87 7.27
N THR A 231 -9.99 3.74 8.27
CA THR A 231 -11.12 4.55 8.73
C THR A 231 -10.67 5.99 8.92
N SER A 232 -11.58 6.94 9.11
CA SER A 232 -11.23 8.34 9.40
C SER A 232 -10.51 8.56 10.74
N GLN A 233 -10.49 7.56 11.62
CA GLN A 233 -9.92 7.65 12.96
C GLN A 233 -8.80 6.65 13.20
N HIS A 234 -8.59 5.71 12.29
CA HIS A 234 -7.78 4.53 12.57
C HIS A 234 -7.30 3.88 11.28
N VAL A 235 -5.98 3.69 11.17
CA VAL A 235 -5.34 2.86 10.15
C VAL A 235 -4.56 1.75 10.84
N VAL A 236 -4.77 0.50 10.40
CA VAL A 236 -4.08 -0.68 10.96
C VAL A 236 -3.66 -1.62 9.85
N LEU A 237 -2.40 -2.06 9.90
CA LEU A 237 -1.88 -3.10 9.04
C LEU A 237 -1.60 -4.36 9.86
N TYR A 238 -2.11 -5.48 9.37
CA TYR A 238 -1.90 -6.80 9.93
C TYR A 238 -1.12 -7.69 8.97
N LEU A 239 -0.22 -8.50 9.52
CA LEU A 239 0.46 -9.56 8.80
C LEU A 239 0.31 -10.88 9.56
N ASN A 240 -0.28 -11.88 8.90
CA ASN A 240 -0.62 -13.18 9.49
C ASN A 240 -1.41 -13.06 10.81
N GLY A 241 -2.33 -12.09 10.86
CA GLY A 241 -3.19 -11.83 12.02
C GLY A 241 -2.54 -11.04 13.16
N GLN A 242 -1.27 -10.63 13.03
CA GLN A 242 -0.59 -9.77 14.01
C GLN A 242 -0.65 -8.31 13.56
N VAL A 243 -0.96 -7.40 14.47
CA VAL A 243 -0.83 -5.95 14.23
C VAL A 243 0.65 -5.63 14.08
N ILE A 244 1.03 -5.07 12.93
CA ILE A 244 2.40 -4.65 12.63
C ILE A 244 2.53 -3.14 12.48
N TYR A 245 1.44 -2.46 12.18
CA TYR A 245 1.37 -1.00 12.16
C TYR A 245 -0.01 -0.54 12.65
N GLU A 246 -0.04 0.55 13.41
CA GLU A 246 -1.27 1.18 13.91
C GLU A 246 -1.05 2.69 14.04
N ASP A 247 -2.05 3.45 13.58
CA ASP A 247 -2.15 4.90 13.70
C ASP A 247 -3.60 5.34 13.98
N LEU A 248 -3.79 6.22 14.97
CA LEU A 248 -5.08 6.62 15.54
C LEU A 248 -5.57 8.01 15.06
N ALA A 249 -4.90 8.62 14.09
CA ALA A 249 -5.27 9.91 13.55
C ALA A 249 -4.78 10.07 12.11
N PRO A 250 -5.38 9.35 11.14
CA PRO A 250 -4.94 9.41 9.77
C PRO A 250 -5.06 10.84 9.23
N TRP A 251 -4.07 11.25 8.44
CA TRP A 251 -3.97 12.59 7.88
C TRP A 251 -4.93 12.81 6.71
N VAL A 252 -5.43 11.73 6.13
CA VAL A 252 -6.24 11.71 4.91
C VAL A 252 -7.51 10.90 5.18
N GLU A 253 -8.66 11.42 4.74
CA GLU A 253 -9.92 10.67 4.79
C GLU A 253 -9.88 9.50 3.80
N PRO A 254 -10.14 8.24 4.20
CA PRO A 254 -10.02 7.09 3.32
C PRO A 254 -11.19 6.91 2.33
N ASP A 255 -11.81 8.00 1.85
CA ASP A 255 -12.94 7.96 0.91
C ASP A 255 -12.47 7.84 -0.54
N GLY A 256 -12.59 6.65 -1.12
CA GLY A 256 -12.15 6.42 -2.50
C GLY A 256 -12.02 4.94 -2.82
N ALA A 257 -11.38 4.64 -3.96
CA ALA A 257 -11.20 3.27 -4.41
C ALA A 257 -10.13 2.56 -3.56
N PRO A 258 -10.40 1.35 -3.03
CA PRO A 258 -9.38 0.49 -2.46
C PRO A 258 -8.68 -0.31 -3.55
N GLY A 259 -7.49 -0.81 -3.26
CA GLY A 259 -6.74 -1.62 -4.21
C GLY A 259 -5.60 -2.42 -3.61
N LEU A 260 -4.97 -3.19 -4.48
CA LEU A 260 -3.71 -3.88 -4.22
C LEU A 260 -2.56 -3.00 -4.68
N LEU A 261 -1.43 -3.09 -3.99
CA LEU A 261 -0.25 -2.28 -4.25
C LEU A 261 1.02 -3.12 -4.23
N ILE A 262 1.96 -2.78 -5.10
CA ILE A 262 3.37 -3.09 -4.95
C ILE A 262 4.21 -1.83 -5.18
N ALA A 263 5.37 -1.73 -4.55
CA ALA A 263 6.33 -0.67 -4.81
C ALA A 263 7.77 -1.19 -4.79
N THR A 264 8.62 -0.56 -5.61
CA THR A 264 10.07 -0.72 -5.66
C THR A 264 10.74 0.54 -5.16
N PHE A 265 11.88 0.39 -4.51
CA PHE A 265 12.72 1.51 -4.06
C PHE A 265 14.01 1.54 -4.89
N ASP A 266 15.17 1.24 -4.29
CA ASP A 266 16.46 1.33 -4.95
C ASP A 266 16.71 0.18 -5.96
N GLU A 267 16.06 -0.98 -5.78
CA GLU A 267 16.21 -2.14 -6.65
C GLU A 267 14.96 -2.40 -7.54
N PRO A 268 15.16 -2.66 -8.86
CA PRO A 268 14.08 -2.97 -9.80
C PRO A 268 13.66 -4.45 -9.74
N GLU A 269 12.64 -4.86 -10.50
CA GLU A 269 12.21 -6.27 -10.71
C GLU A 269 11.41 -6.90 -9.56
N LEU A 270 10.26 -6.33 -9.26
CA LEU A 270 9.32 -6.87 -8.27
C LEU A 270 8.18 -7.65 -8.93
N HIS A 271 7.92 -8.87 -8.45
CA HIS A 271 6.79 -9.68 -8.90
C HIS A 271 6.05 -10.30 -7.72
N VAL A 272 4.79 -9.91 -7.56
CA VAL A 272 3.90 -10.37 -6.48
C VAL A 272 2.68 -11.08 -7.07
N ALA A 273 2.25 -12.14 -6.40
CA ALA A 273 0.98 -12.81 -6.64
C ALA A 273 0.04 -12.62 -5.44
N PHE A 274 -1.23 -12.37 -5.75
CA PHE A 274 -2.32 -12.21 -4.80
C PHE A 274 -3.37 -13.32 -5.00
N ASP A 275 -3.98 -13.80 -3.91
CA ASP A 275 -5.12 -14.74 -3.89
C ASP A 275 -6.19 -14.32 -2.86
N ASP A 276 -7.44 -14.73 -3.10
CA ASP A 276 -8.60 -14.57 -2.20
C ASP A 276 -8.73 -13.17 -1.58
N PHE A 277 -8.88 -12.14 -2.41
CA PHE A 277 -9.11 -10.77 -1.95
C PHE A 277 -10.52 -10.61 -1.40
N ARG A 278 -10.65 -9.92 -0.27
CA ARG A 278 -11.93 -9.61 0.36
C ARG A 278 -11.94 -8.17 0.84
N LEU A 279 -13.10 -7.55 0.65
CA LEU A 279 -13.33 -6.16 1.04
C LEU A 279 -14.65 -6.07 1.81
N TRP A 280 -14.57 -5.46 2.99
CA TRP A 280 -15.71 -5.11 3.81
C TRP A 280 -15.82 -3.60 3.89
N SER A 281 -17.03 -3.09 3.67
CA SER A 281 -17.37 -1.70 3.98
C SER A 281 -17.77 -1.60 5.45
N LEU A 282 -17.22 -0.61 6.14
CA LEU A 282 -17.56 -0.28 7.52
C LEU A 282 -18.49 0.95 7.50
N ARG A 283 -19.55 0.93 8.31
CA ARG A 283 -20.57 1.99 8.36
C ARG A 283 -20.80 2.50 9.77
#